data_AF-A0A662DJX7-F1
#
_entry.id   AF-A0A662DJX7-F1
#
_cell.length_a   1.000
_cell.length_b   1.000
_cell.length_c   1.000
_cell.angle_alpha   90.00
_cell.angle_beta   90.00
_cell.angle_gamma   90.00
#
_symmetry.space_group_name_H-M   'P 1'
#
loop_
_entity.id
_entity.type
_entity.pdbx_description
1 polymer ?
#
loop_
_entity_poly.entity_id
_entity_poly.type
_entity_poly.pdbx_seq_one_letter_code
_entity_poly.pdbx_strand_id
1 'polypeptide(L)'
;MAGVGVGLLLFGCGGGGLSLNGYVDRLNVINDRTVPQAEVLISELERSTTPRDVNATMDRMVVLRIESVQSTESLDPPEQIADLHQLFLGWEKRLLPIEEALAARAGTVAGWEEFYESAEVVAYRAALVEGKQVCVEFQTRLDATAKRGVFADTPWIPRALSEAVEARLGCYLFPEDPENVFRPVPATTVPDPSG
;
A
#
# COMPACT_ATOMS: atom_id res chain seq x y z
N MET A 1 -10.69 -42.73 51.12
CA MET A 1 -11.34 -42.06 49.97
C MET A 1 -11.43 -40.59 50.30
N ALA A 2 -10.54 -39.77 49.74
CA ALA A 2 -10.56 -38.32 49.85
C ALA A 2 -10.37 -37.81 48.42
N GLY A 3 -11.44 -37.24 47.86
CA GLY A 3 -11.43 -36.68 46.51
C GLY A 3 -10.74 -35.32 46.53
N VAL A 4 -9.66 -35.21 45.75
CA VAL A 4 -9.03 -33.93 45.44
C VAL A 4 -9.51 -33.54 44.05
N GLY A 5 -10.47 -32.62 44.02
CA GLY A 5 -10.84 -31.89 42.82
C GLY A 5 -9.71 -30.93 42.45
N VAL A 6 -9.04 -31.21 41.35
CA VAL A 6 -8.13 -30.25 40.72
C VAL A 6 -8.97 -29.45 39.73
N GLY A 7 -9.19 -28.19 40.08
CA GLY A 7 -9.93 -27.24 39.26
C GLY A 7 -9.28 -27.06 37.90
N LEU A 8 -10.12 -27.12 36.86
CA LEU A 8 -9.81 -26.55 35.55
C LEU A 8 -9.46 -25.07 35.76
N LEU A 9 -8.18 -24.74 35.63
CA LEU A 9 -7.76 -23.37 35.33
C LEU A 9 -8.21 -23.10 33.90
N LEU A 10 -9.34 -22.42 33.78
CA LEU A 10 -9.73 -21.69 32.58
C LEU A 10 -8.61 -20.67 32.31
N PHE A 11 -7.67 -21.02 31.43
CA PHE A 11 -6.90 -20.00 30.72
C PHE A 11 -7.92 -19.21 29.90
N GLY A 12 -8.36 -18.09 30.47
CA GLY A 12 -9.13 -17.10 29.73
C GLY A 12 -8.36 -16.75 28.47
N CYS A 13 -9.08 -16.70 27.34
CA CYS A 13 -8.61 -16.02 26.14
C CYS A 13 -8.31 -14.57 26.51
N GLY A 14 -7.09 -14.30 26.96
CA GLY A 14 -6.55 -12.95 27.05
C GLY A 14 -6.35 -12.46 25.64
N GLY A 15 -7.43 -12.00 25.01
CA GLY A 15 -7.41 -11.22 23.78
C GLY A 15 -6.69 -9.90 24.06
N GLY A 16 -5.37 -9.96 24.09
CA GLY A 16 -4.49 -8.82 24.27
C GLY A 16 -3.85 -8.53 22.93
N GLY A 17 -4.59 -7.86 22.04
CA GLY A 17 -4.00 -7.28 20.84
C GLY A 17 -2.87 -6.32 21.21
N LEU A 18 -2.07 -5.92 20.22
CA LEU A 18 -0.94 -5.03 20.47
C LEU A 18 -1.42 -3.75 21.16
N SER A 19 -0.61 -3.21 22.07
CA SER A 19 -0.83 -1.82 22.50
C SER A 19 -0.66 -0.92 21.28
N LEU A 20 -1.27 0.27 21.30
CA LEU A 20 -1.17 1.20 20.18
C LEU A 20 0.31 1.53 19.84
N ASN A 21 1.14 1.74 20.87
CA ASN A 21 2.58 1.94 20.67
C ASN A 21 3.26 0.71 20.05
N GLY A 22 2.96 -0.49 20.56
CA GLY A 22 3.55 -1.73 20.03
C GLY A 22 3.10 -2.05 18.60
N TYR A 23 1.87 -1.68 18.24
CA TYR A 23 1.38 -1.76 16.87
C TYR A 23 2.12 -0.80 15.95
N VAL A 24 2.24 0.47 16.36
CA VAL A 24 2.93 1.51 15.60
C VAL A 24 4.40 1.14 15.37
N ASP A 25 5.10 0.71 16.42
CA ASP A 25 6.52 0.33 16.32
C ASP A 25 6.73 -0.80 15.30
N ARG A 26 5.86 -1.81 15.32
CA ARG A 26 5.93 -2.92 14.37
C ARG A 26 5.59 -2.49 12.95
N LEU A 27 4.55 -1.68 12.80
CA LEU A 27 4.24 -1.12 11.49
C LEU A 27 5.47 -0.38 10.98
N ASN A 28 6.10 0.49 11.80
CA ASN A 28 7.28 1.30 11.40
C ASN A 28 8.41 0.45 10.84
N VAL A 29 8.72 -0.65 11.50
CA VAL A 29 9.70 -1.62 10.98
C VAL A 29 9.32 -2.15 9.59
N ILE A 30 8.04 -2.42 9.34
CA ILE A 30 7.57 -2.86 8.02
C ILE A 30 7.84 -1.76 6.99
N ASN A 31 7.45 -0.52 7.30
CA ASN A 31 7.60 0.60 6.37
C ASN A 31 9.03 1.00 6.08
N ASP A 32 9.87 1.07 7.10
CA ASP A 32 11.29 1.43 6.96
C ASP A 32 11.99 0.45 6.00
N ARG A 33 11.47 -0.79 5.92
CA ARG A 33 11.92 -1.80 4.98
C ARG A 33 11.25 -1.67 3.61
N THR A 34 9.93 -1.50 3.53
CA THR A 34 9.20 -1.61 2.25
C THR A 34 9.11 -0.31 1.46
N VAL A 35 8.94 0.83 2.11
CA VAL A 35 8.72 2.12 1.44
C VAL A 35 9.92 2.55 0.57
N PRO A 36 11.18 2.50 1.06
CA PRO A 36 12.32 2.87 0.21
C PRO A 36 12.48 1.97 -1.02
N GLN A 37 12.11 0.69 -0.89
CA GLN A 37 12.13 -0.24 -2.02
C GLN A 37 11.03 0.11 -3.03
N ALA A 38 9.84 0.46 -2.56
CA ALA A 38 8.74 0.90 -3.41
C ALA A 38 9.10 2.17 -4.20
N GLU A 39 9.73 3.15 -3.55
CA GLU A 39 10.20 4.40 -4.20
C GLU A 39 11.15 4.12 -5.37
N VAL A 40 12.10 3.20 -5.17
CA VAL A 40 13.04 2.79 -6.22
C VAL A 40 12.30 2.16 -7.39
N LEU A 41 11.38 1.22 -7.12
CA LEU A 41 10.62 0.53 -8.16
C LEU A 41 9.68 1.48 -8.91
N ILE A 42 9.03 2.41 -8.22
CA ILE A 42 8.20 3.44 -8.86
C ILE A 42 9.05 4.32 -9.78
N SER A 43 10.22 4.76 -9.31
CA SER A 43 11.16 5.54 -10.13
C SER A 43 11.70 4.76 -11.35
N GLU A 44 11.74 3.42 -11.27
CA GLU A 44 12.08 2.55 -12.40
C GLU A 44 10.90 2.37 -13.37
N LEU A 45 9.66 2.27 -12.86
CA LEU A 45 8.44 2.27 -13.69
C LEU A 45 8.31 3.56 -14.50
N GLU A 46 8.56 4.72 -13.89
CA GLU A 46 8.52 6.02 -14.56
C GLU A 46 9.55 6.13 -15.70
N ARG A 47 10.67 5.41 -15.59
CA ARG A 47 11.73 5.38 -16.60
C ARG A 47 11.59 4.22 -17.59
N SER A 48 10.55 3.40 -17.46
CA SER A 48 10.33 2.26 -18.35
C SER A 48 10.02 2.75 -19.76
N THR A 49 10.70 2.16 -20.74
CA THR A 49 10.54 2.54 -22.16
C THR A 49 9.88 1.44 -22.99
N THR A 50 9.80 0.24 -22.44
CA THR A 50 9.17 -0.93 -23.08
C THR A 50 8.27 -1.68 -22.09
N PRO A 51 7.23 -2.40 -22.57
CA PRO A 51 6.42 -3.22 -21.67
C PRO A 51 7.25 -4.29 -20.94
N ARG A 52 8.35 -4.74 -21.52
CA ARG A 52 9.29 -5.64 -20.86
C ARG A 52 9.94 -4.99 -19.62
N ASP A 53 10.29 -3.71 -19.67
CA ASP A 53 10.81 -2.97 -18.50
C ASP A 53 9.75 -2.90 -17.40
N VAL A 54 8.49 -2.67 -17.80
CA VAL A 54 7.35 -2.67 -16.87
C VAL A 54 7.16 -4.05 -16.24
N ASN A 55 7.17 -5.14 -17.02
CA ASN A 55 7.10 -6.50 -16.47
C ASN A 55 8.21 -6.76 -15.44
N ALA A 56 9.47 -6.51 -15.80
CA ALA A 56 10.60 -6.77 -14.91
C ALA A 56 10.54 -5.96 -13.59
N THR A 57 9.98 -4.75 -13.65
CA THR A 57 9.80 -3.92 -12.46
C THR A 57 8.57 -4.31 -11.65
N MET A 58 7.46 -4.63 -12.31
CA MET A 58 6.24 -5.08 -11.66
C MET A 58 6.40 -6.44 -10.99
N ASP A 59 7.19 -7.37 -11.54
CA ASP A 59 7.49 -8.65 -10.89
C ASP A 59 8.18 -8.44 -9.53
N ARG A 60 9.06 -7.43 -9.44
CA ARG A 60 9.70 -7.04 -8.17
C ARG A 60 8.73 -6.30 -7.24
N MET A 61 7.84 -5.46 -7.80
CA MET A 61 6.79 -4.80 -7.04
C MET A 61 5.83 -5.79 -6.40
N VAL A 62 5.44 -6.85 -7.12
CA VAL A 62 4.58 -7.92 -6.60
C VAL A 62 5.22 -8.62 -5.42
N VAL A 63 6.52 -8.96 -5.49
CA VAL A 63 7.24 -9.56 -4.35
C VAL A 63 7.21 -8.63 -3.13
N LEU A 64 7.46 -7.34 -3.34
CA LEU A 64 7.40 -6.33 -2.28
C LEU A 64 5.98 -6.18 -1.70
N ARG A 65 4.95 -6.22 -2.55
CA ARG A 65 3.54 -6.14 -2.15
C ARG A 65 3.14 -7.36 -1.31
N ILE A 66 3.57 -8.56 -1.69
CA ILE A 66 3.34 -9.78 -0.91
C ILE A 66 3.96 -9.62 0.49
N GLU A 67 5.20 -9.15 0.56
CA GLU A 67 5.86 -8.88 1.85
C GLU A 67 5.11 -7.84 2.69
N SER A 68 4.66 -6.75 2.08
CA SER A 68 3.86 -5.70 2.74
C SER A 68 2.55 -6.26 3.31
N VAL A 69 1.77 -6.97 2.47
CA VAL A 69 0.48 -7.56 2.85
C VAL A 69 0.66 -8.57 3.97
N GLN A 70 1.60 -9.52 3.84
CA GLN A 70 1.81 -10.56 4.84
C GLN A 70 2.33 -9.99 6.16
N SER A 71 3.24 -9.03 6.10
CA SER A 71 3.78 -8.40 7.31
C SER A 71 2.70 -7.61 8.04
N THR A 72 1.88 -6.84 7.31
CA THR A 72 0.79 -6.05 7.88
C THR A 72 -0.31 -6.94 8.42
N GLU A 73 -0.75 -7.96 7.69
CA GLU A 73 -1.75 -8.94 8.14
C GLU A 73 -1.34 -9.70 9.40
N SER A 74 -0.03 -9.89 9.62
CA SER A 74 0.46 -10.52 10.85
C SER A 74 0.32 -9.66 12.11
N LEU A 75 -0.01 -8.38 11.96
CA LEU A 75 -0.25 -7.47 13.08
C LEU A 75 -1.67 -7.63 13.61
N ASP A 76 -1.79 -7.63 14.93
CA ASP A 76 -3.09 -7.59 15.63
C ASP A 76 -3.38 -6.14 16.04
N PRO A 77 -4.16 -5.37 15.27
CA PRO A 77 -4.38 -3.96 15.55
C PRO A 77 -5.23 -3.76 16.82
N PRO A 78 -4.90 -2.77 17.65
CA PRO A 78 -5.79 -2.33 18.71
C PRO A 78 -7.18 -1.97 18.17
N GLU A 79 -8.24 -2.30 18.93
CA GLU A 79 -9.65 -2.06 18.52
C GLU A 79 -9.89 -0.62 18.04
N GLN A 80 -9.20 0.37 18.62
CA GLN A 80 -9.40 1.78 18.29
C GLN A 80 -8.96 2.15 16.86
N ILE A 81 -8.11 1.33 16.23
CA ILE A 81 -7.57 1.54 14.89
C ILE A 81 -7.77 0.33 13.96
N ALA A 82 -8.49 -0.70 14.41
CA ALA A 82 -8.73 -1.92 13.63
C ALA A 82 -9.39 -1.60 12.27
N ASP A 83 -10.36 -0.69 12.23
CA ASP A 83 -11.01 -0.28 10.99
C ASP A 83 -10.05 0.41 10.01
N LEU A 84 -9.11 1.21 10.52
CA LEU A 84 -8.08 1.88 9.72
C LEU A 84 -7.09 0.86 9.14
N HIS A 85 -6.67 -0.09 9.96
CA HIS A 85 -5.83 -1.20 9.54
C HIS A 85 -6.50 -2.00 8.41
N GLN A 86 -7.77 -2.39 8.59
CA GLN A 86 -8.52 -3.16 7.60
C GLN A 86 -8.79 -2.37 6.32
N LEU A 87 -9.02 -1.06 6.41
CA LEU A 87 -9.19 -0.19 5.25
C LEU A 87 -7.97 -0.25 4.33
N PHE A 88 -6.77 -0.04 4.88
CA PHE A 88 -5.54 -0.02 4.08
C PHE A 88 -5.14 -1.43 3.61
N LEU A 89 -5.11 -2.41 4.51
CA LEU A 89 -4.76 -3.79 4.18
C LEU A 89 -5.73 -4.38 3.14
N GLY A 90 -7.01 -4.05 3.24
CA GLY A 90 -8.02 -4.50 2.28
C GLY A 90 -7.76 -3.98 0.88
N TRP A 91 -7.29 -2.74 0.74
CA TRP A 91 -6.88 -2.18 -0.55
C TRP A 91 -5.60 -2.84 -1.08
N GLU A 92 -4.56 -3.02 -0.27
CA GLU A 92 -3.33 -3.69 -0.70
C GLU A 92 -3.59 -5.12 -1.20
N LYS A 93 -4.47 -5.86 -0.52
CA LYS A 93 -4.89 -7.21 -0.93
C LYS A 93 -5.63 -7.22 -2.26
N ARG A 94 -6.41 -6.18 -2.58
CA ARG A 94 -7.07 -6.02 -3.89
C ARG A 94 -6.09 -5.60 -4.98
N LEU A 95 -5.10 -4.80 -4.63
CA LEU A 95 -4.07 -4.32 -5.56
C LEU A 95 -3.14 -5.44 -6.01
N LEU A 96 -2.74 -6.34 -5.11
CA LEU A 96 -1.80 -7.43 -5.42
C LEU A 96 -2.15 -8.23 -6.70
N PRO A 97 -3.36 -8.83 -6.85
CA PRO A 97 -3.68 -9.58 -8.07
C PRO A 97 -3.77 -8.69 -9.32
N ILE A 98 -3.99 -7.38 -9.17
CA ILE A 98 -3.97 -6.42 -10.28
C ILE A 98 -2.53 -6.16 -10.73
N GLU A 99 -1.59 -6.01 -9.78
CA GLU A 99 -0.16 -5.86 -10.06
C GLU A 99 0.41 -7.13 -10.73
N GLU A 100 -0.01 -8.32 -10.30
CA GLU A 100 0.35 -9.60 -10.93
C GLU A 100 -0.17 -9.69 -12.38
N ALA A 101 -1.44 -9.35 -12.62
CA ALA A 101 -2.02 -9.36 -13.96
C ALA A 101 -1.33 -8.36 -14.88
N LEU A 102 -1.04 -7.16 -14.38
CA LEU A 102 -0.31 -6.13 -15.10
C LEU A 102 1.09 -6.61 -15.51
N ALA A 103 1.83 -7.21 -14.58
CA ALA A 103 3.16 -7.76 -14.84
C ALA A 103 3.11 -8.83 -15.93
N ALA A 104 2.16 -9.76 -15.85
CA ALA A 104 1.97 -10.82 -16.83
C ALA A 104 1.61 -10.26 -18.22
N ARG A 105 0.72 -9.27 -18.29
CA ARG A 105 0.35 -8.61 -19.55
C ARG A 105 1.55 -7.92 -20.18
N ALA A 106 2.30 -7.16 -19.38
CA ALA A 106 3.50 -6.45 -19.82
C ALA A 106 4.57 -7.40 -20.41
N GLY A 107 4.64 -8.64 -19.92
CA GLY A 107 5.59 -9.66 -20.41
C GLY A 107 5.18 -10.35 -21.72
N THR A 108 3.94 -10.16 -22.20
CA THR A 108 3.38 -10.92 -23.34
C THR A 108 3.03 -10.06 -24.55
N VAL A 109 2.72 -8.77 -24.34
CA VAL A 109 2.38 -7.82 -25.40
C VAL A 109 3.59 -7.44 -26.26
N ALA A 110 3.33 -7.13 -27.54
CA ALA A 110 4.40 -6.86 -28.50
C ALA A 110 4.88 -5.40 -28.49
N GLY A 111 4.05 -4.47 -27.99
CA GLY A 111 4.31 -3.05 -28.07
C GLY A 111 3.57 -2.23 -27.01
N TRP A 112 4.00 -0.99 -26.85
CA TRP A 112 3.52 -0.09 -25.80
C TRP A 112 2.05 0.31 -25.98
N GLU A 113 1.58 0.49 -27.21
CA GLU A 113 0.17 0.82 -27.46
C GLU A 113 -0.76 -0.29 -27.01
N GLU A 114 -0.47 -1.54 -27.40
CA GLU A 114 -1.22 -2.73 -26.99
C GLU A 114 -1.19 -2.92 -25.46
N PHE A 115 -0.06 -2.58 -24.83
CA PHE A 115 0.04 -2.57 -23.38
C PHE A 115 -0.86 -1.51 -22.75
N TYR A 116 -0.75 -0.27 -23.21
CA TYR A 116 -1.46 0.91 -22.68
C TYR A 116 -2.99 0.76 -22.74
N GLU A 117 -3.51 0.15 -23.80
CA GLU A 117 -4.94 -0.08 -24.01
C GLU A 117 -5.47 -1.35 -23.30
N SER A 118 -4.60 -2.11 -22.63
CA SER A 118 -4.99 -3.37 -22.00
C SER A 118 -5.93 -3.18 -20.80
N ALA A 119 -6.77 -4.19 -20.55
CA ALA A 119 -7.68 -4.18 -19.41
C ALA A 119 -6.92 -4.17 -18.07
N GLU A 120 -5.73 -4.77 -18.02
CA GLU A 120 -4.86 -4.82 -16.86
C GLU A 120 -4.31 -3.43 -16.50
N VAL A 121 -3.92 -2.64 -17.49
CA VAL A 121 -3.52 -1.25 -17.28
C VAL A 121 -4.70 -0.40 -16.81
N VAL A 122 -5.90 -0.58 -17.38
CA VAL A 122 -7.12 0.11 -16.90
C VAL A 122 -7.43 -0.25 -15.45
N ALA A 123 -7.36 -1.52 -15.09
CA ALA A 123 -7.58 -1.99 -13.72
C ALA A 123 -6.54 -1.41 -12.75
N TYR A 124 -5.27 -1.36 -13.15
CA TYR A 124 -4.20 -0.78 -12.34
C TYR A 124 -4.43 0.71 -12.08
N ARG A 125 -4.76 1.50 -13.10
CA ARG A 125 -5.08 2.93 -12.93
C ARG A 125 -6.26 3.15 -12.00
N ALA A 126 -7.32 2.35 -12.16
CA ALA A 126 -8.49 2.41 -11.28
C ALA A 126 -8.11 2.10 -9.82
N ALA A 127 -7.24 1.10 -9.60
CA ALA A 127 -6.75 0.77 -8.26
C ALA A 127 -5.87 1.88 -7.65
N LEU A 128 -5.11 2.61 -8.47
CA LEU A 128 -4.36 3.80 -8.03
C LEU A 128 -5.29 4.96 -7.64
N VAL A 129 -6.35 5.20 -8.43
CA VAL A 129 -7.39 6.19 -8.09
C VAL A 129 -8.08 5.83 -6.77
N GLU A 130 -8.48 4.56 -6.61
CA GLU A 130 -9.04 4.04 -5.36
C GLU A 130 -8.06 4.22 -4.20
N GLY A 131 -6.77 3.95 -4.40
CA GLY A 131 -5.74 4.11 -3.37
C GLY A 131 -5.60 5.54 -2.88
N LYS A 132 -5.69 6.54 -3.77
CA LYS A 132 -5.74 7.96 -3.37
C LYS A 132 -6.98 8.26 -2.52
N GLN A 133 -8.13 7.67 -2.84
CA GLN A 133 -9.35 7.82 -2.03
C GLN A 133 -9.21 7.15 -0.66
N VAL A 134 -8.60 5.96 -0.61
CA VAL A 134 -8.27 5.25 0.64
C VAL A 134 -7.38 6.10 1.54
N CYS A 135 -6.37 6.78 0.98
CA CYS A 135 -5.52 7.73 1.71
C CYS A 135 -6.33 8.87 2.35
N VAL A 136 -7.23 9.51 1.59
CA VAL A 136 -8.09 10.59 2.09
C VAL A 136 -9.04 10.08 3.18
N GLU A 137 -9.65 8.92 2.98
CA GLU A 137 -10.56 8.32 3.94
C GLU A 137 -9.84 7.91 5.22
N PHE A 138 -8.66 7.31 5.11
CA PHE A 138 -7.81 6.95 6.24
C PHE A 138 -7.48 8.19 7.07
N GLN A 139 -6.98 9.26 6.44
CA GLN A 139 -6.66 10.51 7.13
C GLN A 139 -7.88 11.07 7.86
N THR A 140 -9.03 11.09 7.19
CA THR A 140 -10.29 11.59 7.76
C THR A 140 -10.70 10.81 9.01
N ARG A 141 -10.64 9.47 8.94
CA ARG A 141 -10.98 8.58 10.06
C ARG A 141 -9.96 8.69 11.20
N LEU A 142 -8.68 8.85 10.88
CA LEU A 142 -7.63 9.06 11.86
C LEU A 142 -7.82 10.39 12.61
N ASP A 143 -8.09 11.48 11.90
CA ASP A 143 -8.34 12.80 12.50
C ASP A 143 -9.58 12.78 13.40
N ALA A 144 -10.63 12.08 12.99
CA ALA A 144 -11.81 11.87 13.82
C ALA A 144 -11.46 11.11 15.11
N THR A 145 -10.58 10.11 15.03
CA THR A 145 -10.07 9.36 16.20
C THR A 145 -9.20 10.23 17.10
N ALA A 146 -8.33 11.05 16.53
CA ALA A 146 -7.51 12.00 17.26
C ALA A 146 -8.35 13.02 18.04
N LYS A 147 -9.40 13.56 17.43
CA LYS A 147 -10.35 14.49 18.08
C LYS A 147 -11.07 13.89 19.30
N ARG A 148 -11.18 12.57 19.39
CA ARG A 148 -11.74 11.86 20.56
C ARG A 148 -10.73 11.69 21.71
N GLY A 149 -9.49 12.17 21.54
CA GLY A 149 -8.43 12.09 22.57
C GLY A 149 -7.76 10.72 22.67
N VAL A 150 -8.03 9.80 21.74
CA VAL A 150 -7.51 8.42 21.75
C VAL A 150 -5.97 8.39 21.72
N PHE A 151 -5.34 9.40 21.13
CA PHE A 151 -3.89 9.46 20.96
C PHE A 151 -3.18 10.39 21.96
N ALA A 152 -3.85 10.87 23.02
CA ALA A 152 -3.30 11.87 23.93
C ALA A 152 -1.92 11.48 24.53
N ASP A 153 -1.70 10.19 24.77
CA ASP A 153 -0.47 9.64 25.36
C ASP A 153 0.37 8.82 24.35
N THR A 154 0.06 8.92 23.06
CA THR A 154 0.72 8.11 22.01
C THR A 154 1.81 8.94 21.31
N PRO A 155 3.10 8.52 21.36
CA PRO A 155 4.21 9.27 20.76
C PRO A 155 4.13 9.45 19.23
N TRP A 156 3.23 8.74 18.54
CA TRP A 156 3.19 8.66 17.07
C TRP A 156 2.62 9.90 16.35
N ILE A 157 2.11 10.89 17.09
CA ILE A 157 1.58 12.13 16.51
C ILE A 157 2.46 13.32 16.92
N PRO A 158 3.38 13.76 16.06
CA PRO A 158 3.77 15.16 16.03
C PRO A 158 2.52 16.02 15.80
N ARG A 159 2.49 17.25 16.32
CA ARG A 159 1.33 18.16 16.22
C ARG A 159 0.83 18.44 14.79
N ALA A 160 1.60 18.07 13.76
CA ALA A 160 1.21 18.02 12.35
C ALA A 160 0.85 16.58 11.93
N LEU A 161 -0.42 16.20 12.13
CA LEU A 161 -0.94 14.84 11.98
C LEU A 161 -0.97 14.32 10.53
N SER A 162 -1.19 15.21 9.55
CA SER A 162 -1.42 14.83 8.14
C SER A 162 -0.13 14.43 7.41
N GLU A 163 0.96 15.17 7.61
CA GLU A 163 2.25 14.91 6.95
C GLU A 163 2.86 13.57 7.39
N ALA A 164 2.67 13.21 8.67
CA ALA A 164 3.13 11.94 9.20
C ALA A 164 2.38 10.75 8.57
N VAL A 165 1.08 10.86 8.32
CA VAL A 165 0.25 9.78 7.76
C VAL A 165 0.50 9.60 6.27
N GLU A 166 0.65 10.68 5.51
CA GLU A 166 0.97 10.60 4.08
C GLU A 166 2.30 9.90 3.86
N ALA A 167 3.35 10.31 4.60
CA ALA A 167 4.65 9.65 4.60
C ALA A 167 4.53 8.18 5.04
N ARG A 168 3.62 7.90 5.97
CA ARG A 168 3.48 6.59 6.61
C ARG A 168 2.64 5.58 5.84
N LEU A 169 1.70 6.02 5.03
CA LEU A 169 0.92 5.14 4.16
C LEU A 169 1.47 5.11 2.74
N GLY A 170 2.53 5.88 2.47
CA GLY A 170 3.04 6.06 1.12
C GLY A 170 2.02 6.78 0.23
N CYS A 171 1.16 7.64 0.80
CA CYS A 171 0.15 8.36 0.01
C CYS A 171 0.79 9.33 -0.99
N TYR A 172 2.00 9.79 -0.71
CA TYR A 172 2.82 10.58 -1.63
C TYR A 172 3.40 9.77 -2.79
N LEU A 173 3.39 8.44 -2.71
CA LEU A 173 3.86 7.55 -3.78
C LEU A 173 2.83 7.40 -4.91
N PHE A 174 1.59 7.83 -4.69
CA PHE A 174 0.60 7.82 -5.75
C PHE A 174 0.94 8.90 -6.79
N PRO A 175 0.88 8.57 -8.08
CA PRO A 175 1.10 9.55 -9.14
C PRO A 175 0.06 10.68 -9.04
N GLU A 176 0.46 11.87 -9.49
CA GLU A 176 -0.44 13.03 -9.57
C GLU A 176 -1.66 12.70 -10.45
N ASP A 177 -1.40 12.11 -11.63
CA ASP A 177 -2.40 11.70 -12.61
C ASP A 177 -2.44 10.16 -12.78
N PRO A 178 -3.06 9.40 -11.86
CA PRO A 178 -3.13 7.95 -11.93
C PRO A 178 -3.78 7.43 -13.21
N GLU A 179 -4.77 8.16 -13.75
CA GLU A 179 -5.46 7.86 -15.02
C GLU A 179 -4.51 7.90 -16.24
N ASN A 180 -3.35 8.56 -16.12
CA ASN A 180 -2.38 8.72 -17.20
C ASN A 180 -1.13 7.84 -17.04
N VAL A 181 -1.06 6.98 -16.02
CA VAL A 181 0.09 6.10 -15.80
C VAL A 181 0.31 5.21 -17.04
N PHE A 182 1.56 5.12 -17.52
CA PHE A 182 1.96 4.48 -18.79
C PHE A 182 1.47 5.14 -20.08
N ARG A 183 0.88 6.35 -20.03
CA ARG A 183 0.50 7.06 -21.25
C ARG A 183 1.72 7.31 -22.14
N PRO A 184 1.65 6.96 -23.44
CA PRO A 184 2.73 7.29 -24.36
C PRO A 184 2.97 8.80 -24.35
N VAL A 185 4.23 9.23 -24.21
CA VAL A 185 4.59 10.62 -24.48
C VAL A 185 4.45 10.82 -25.99
N PRO A 186 3.69 11.83 -26.46
CA PRO A 186 3.59 12.11 -27.89
C PRO A 186 5.00 12.28 -28.46
N ALA A 187 5.30 11.62 -29.59
CA ALA A 187 6.53 11.89 -30.31
C ALA A 187 6.57 13.39 -30.60
N THR A 188 7.49 14.10 -29.95
CA THR A 188 7.74 15.50 -30.27
C THR A 188 8.07 15.54 -31.75
N THR A 189 7.25 16.29 -32.50
CA THR A 189 7.51 16.57 -33.91
C THR A 189 8.91 17.17 -34.01
N VAL A 190 9.88 16.36 -34.43
CA VAL A 190 11.19 16.85 -34.85
C VAL A 190 10.92 17.84 -35.97
N PRO A 191 11.34 19.12 -35.87
CA PRO A 191 11.19 20.06 -36.97
C PRO A 191 11.96 19.52 -38.17
N ASP A 192 11.32 19.47 -39.33
CA ASP A 192 11.96 19.10 -40.59
C ASP A 192 13.20 19.99 -40.80
N PRO A 193 14.41 19.42 -40.95
CA PRO A 193 15.64 20.19 -41.19
C PRO A 193 15.71 20.81 -42.59
N SER A 194 14.66 20.72 -43.40
CA SER A 194 14.61 21.22 -44.78
C SER A 194 14.06 22.66 -44.85
N GLY A 195 14.80 23.61 -44.28
CA GLY A 195 14.64 25.06 -44.54
C GLY A 195 15.68 25.55 -45.53
#